data_AF-B6BQ35-F1
#
_entry.id   AF-B6BQ35-F1
#
_cell.length_a   1.000
_cell.length_b   1.000
_cell.length_c   1.000
_cell.angle_alpha   90.00
_cell.angle_beta   90.00
_cell.angle_gamma   90.00
#
_symmetry.space_group_name_H-M   'P 1'
#
loop_
_entity.id
_entity.type
_entity.pdbx_description
1 polymer ?
#
loop_
_entity_poly.entity_id
_entity_poly.type
_entity_poly.pdbx_seq_one_letter_code
_entity_poly.pdbx_strand_id
1 'polypeptide(L)'
;MIPIRNRKKSLNVTVEEMRNFALAYVDKYAPSKQQLKTYLLKKYMKLSASDIRKKDVNKLIDIVLIDLEKSKFINDKFYSESKAKSMIQKGNSINKIRNYLIGKGINDEFIKDTVEKINEDNSDQDFFSAIKICKKKRIGPARVEDNRILFYKKDISLLARNGFDFETSKKVMDIEKDEYLKIINLL
;
A
#
# COMPACT_ATOMS: atom_id res chain seq x y z
N MET A 1 34.10 -35.18 20.37
CA MET A 1 33.87 -33.93 19.62
C MET A 1 33.28 -32.91 20.58
N ILE A 2 34.05 -31.90 20.96
CA ILE A 2 33.62 -30.87 21.93
C ILE A 2 32.63 -29.95 21.21
N PRO A 3 31.43 -29.67 21.76
CA PRO A 3 30.51 -28.74 21.13
C PRO A 3 31.17 -27.35 21.12
N ILE A 4 31.36 -26.80 19.92
CA ILE A 4 31.91 -25.47 19.72
C ILE A 4 31.00 -24.48 20.44
N ARG A 5 31.49 -23.95 21.57
CA ARG A 5 30.90 -22.86 22.34
C ARG A 5 30.46 -21.76 21.37
N ASN A 6 29.17 -21.40 21.40
CA ASN A 6 28.62 -20.21 20.79
C ASN A 6 29.47 -18.99 21.18
N ARG A 7 30.42 -18.58 20.32
CA ARG A 7 31.08 -17.29 20.46
C ARG A 7 29.99 -16.23 20.33
N LYS A 8 29.81 -15.39 21.36
CA LYS A 8 28.94 -14.21 21.27
C LYS A 8 29.39 -13.43 20.02
N LYS A 9 28.58 -13.40 18.96
CA LYS A 9 28.85 -12.58 17.78
C LYS A 9 29.01 -11.14 18.23
N SER A 10 29.96 -10.41 17.65
CA SER A 10 30.10 -8.99 17.91
C SER A 10 28.89 -8.23 17.37
N LEU A 11 28.62 -7.05 17.93
CA LEU A 11 27.54 -6.17 17.48
C LEU A 11 27.73 -5.79 15.99
N ASN A 12 28.96 -5.51 15.57
CA ASN A 12 29.29 -5.14 14.19
C ASN A 12 28.93 -6.24 13.19
N VAL A 13 29.28 -7.50 13.48
CA VAL A 13 28.93 -8.64 12.62
C VAL A 13 27.41 -8.81 12.53
N THR A 14 26.70 -8.56 13.64
CA THR A 14 25.24 -8.65 13.67
C THR A 14 24.57 -7.56 12.82
N VAL A 15 25.09 -6.33 12.83
CA VAL A 15 24.61 -5.21 12.01
C VAL A 15 24.84 -5.48 10.52
N GLU A 16 26.01 -5.99 10.15
CA GLU A 16 26.34 -6.33 8.76
C GLU A 16 25.43 -7.45 8.23
N GLU A 17 25.20 -8.50 9.03
CA GLU A 17 24.22 -9.55 8.71
C GLU A 17 22.81 -8.99 8.52
N MET A 18 22.35 -8.09 9.42
CA MET A 18 21.05 -7.41 9.29
C MET A 18 20.96 -6.61 7.99
N ARG A 19 22.02 -5.88 7.65
CA ARG A 19 22.09 -5.07 6.42
C ARG A 19 21.99 -5.95 5.18
N ASN A 20 22.73 -7.05 5.11
CA ASN A 20 22.67 -7.99 3.99
C ASN A 20 21.26 -8.57 3.81
N PHE A 21 20.61 -8.95 4.91
CA PHE A 21 19.22 -9.41 4.85
C PHE A 21 18.24 -8.34 4.43
N ALA A 22 18.47 -7.09 4.86
CA ALA A 22 17.63 -5.98 4.48
C ALA A 22 17.78 -5.65 2.99
N LEU A 23 19.00 -5.57 2.47
CA LEU A 23 19.28 -5.31 1.06
C LEU A 23 18.67 -6.38 0.15
N ALA A 24 18.84 -7.66 0.48
CA ALA A 24 18.23 -8.75 -0.28
C ALA A 24 16.68 -8.69 -0.29
N TYR A 25 16.07 -8.21 0.80
CA TYR A 25 14.63 -8.04 0.89
C TYR A 25 14.15 -6.79 0.13
N VAL A 26 14.91 -5.70 0.17
CA VAL A 26 14.65 -4.47 -0.58
C VAL A 26 14.67 -4.73 -2.08
N ASP A 27 15.73 -5.39 -2.57
CA ASP A 27 15.91 -5.71 -3.99
C ASP A 27 14.72 -6.51 -4.55
N LYS A 28 14.22 -7.48 -3.77
CA LYS A 28 13.11 -8.35 -4.20
C LYS A 28 11.74 -7.68 -4.17
N TYR A 29 11.47 -6.81 -3.17
CA TYR A 29 10.09 -6.41 -2.87
C TYR A 29 9.82 -4.91 -2.89
N ALA A 30 10.85 -4.06 -2.92
CA ALA A 30 10.75 -2.61 -2.76
C ALA A 30 9.79 -2.22 -1.61
N PRO A 31 10.07 -2.64 -0.36
CA PRO A 31 9.17 -2.47 0.78
C PRO A 31 9.17 -1.04 1.31
N SER A 32 8.12 -0.69 2.06
CA SER A 32 8.17 0.46 2.99
C SER A 32 9.13 0.19 4.16
N LYS A 33 9.55 1.26 4.83
CA LYS A 33 10.39 1.19 6.04
C LYS A 33 9.78 0.30 7.12
N GLN A 34 8.47 0.43 7.37
CA GLN A 34 7.77 -0.38 8.38
C GLN A 34 7.67 -1.85 8.00
N GLN A 35 7.50 -2.18 6.72
CA GLN A 35 7.53 -3.56 6.25
C GLN A 35 8.91 -4.19 6.44
N LEU A 36 9.98 -3.45 6.13
CA LEU A 36 11.35 -3.89 6.33
C LEU A 36 11.65 -4.11 7.82
N LYS A 37 11.23 -3.17 8.68
CA LYS A 37 11.28 -3.32 10.15
C LYS A 37 10.60 -4.60 10.60
N THR A 38 9.36 -4.83 10.16
CA THR A 38 8.58 -6.02 10.51
C THR A 38 9.25 -7.31 10.06
N TYR A 39 9.84 -7.33 8.85
CA TYR A 39 10.57 -8.48 8.33
C TYR A 39 11.78 -8.80 9.21
N LEU A 40 12.62 -7.81 9.52
CA LEU A 40 13.80 -7.99 10.37
C LEU A 40 13.39 -8.44 11.78
N LEU A 41 12.37 -7.82 12.38
CA LEU A 41 11.85 -8.24 13.69
C LEU A 41 11.42 -9.70 13.71
N LYS A 42 10.60 -10.12 12.73
CA LYS A 42 10.16 -11.52 12.62
C LYS A 42 11.34 -12.47 12.46
N LYS A 43 12.39 -12.05 11.75
CA LYS A 43 13.59 -12.86 11.55
C LYS A 43 14.39 -13.06 12.84
N TYR A 44 14.61 -11.99 13.61
CA TYR A 44 15.44 -12.04 14.82
C TYR A 44 14.66 -12.44 16.09
N MET A 45 13.34 -12.29 16.12
CA MET A 45 12.49 -12.84 17.19
C MET A 45 12.45 -14.37 17.18
N LYS A 46 12.49 -15.00 15.99
CA LYS A 46 12.61 -16.47 15.89
C LYS A 46 13.94 -17.02 16.44
N LEU A 47 14.94 -16.17 16.60
CA LEU A 47 16.31 -16.55 17.00
C LEU A 47 16.64 -16.25 18.47
N SER A 48 15.84 -15.44 19.18
CA SER A 48 16.18 -14.91 20.51
C SER A 48 15.23 -15.38 21.61
N ALA A 49 15.64 -16.42 22.34
CA ALA A 49 14.88 -17.00 23.46
C ALA A 49 14.94 -16.22 24.79
N SER A 50 15.43 -14.96 24.84
CA SER A 50 15.40 -14.16 26.08
C SER A 50 15.14 -12.67 25.82
N ASP A 51 14.36 -12.04 26.71
CA ASP A 51 13.82 -10.68 26.52
C ASP A 51 14.88 -9.56 26.51
N ILE A 52 16.00 -9.74 27.22
CA ILE A 52 17.10 -8.78 27.24
C ILE A 52 17.70 -8.60 25.83
N ARG A 53 17.73 -9.66 25.01
CA ARG A 53 18.21 -9.60 23.61
C ARG A 53 17.25 -8.87 22.67
N LYS A 54 15.96 -8.78 23.01
CA LYS A 54 14.94 -8.18 22.12
C LYS A 54 15.08 -6.67 22.03
N LYS A 55 15.36 -5.98 23.15
CA LYS A 55 15.55 -4.52 23.18
C LYS A 55 16.77 -4.09 22.37
N ASP A 56 17.86 -4.85 22.44
CA ASP A 56 19.07 -4.57 21.67
C ASP A 56 18.84 -4.78 20.17
N VAL A 57 18.12 -5.85 19.78
CA VAL A 57 17.76 -6.10 18.38
C VAL A 57 16.94 -4.95 17.77
N ASN A 58 15.98 -4.38 18.50
CA ASN A 58 15.19 -3.25 18.00
C ASN A 58 16.08 -2.04 17.68
N LYS A 59 17.01 -1.70 18.58
CA LYS A 59 17.96 -0.60 18.37
C LYS A 59 18.85 -0.84 17.17
N LEU A 60 19.35 -2.06 17.00
CA LEU A 60 20.18 -2.42 15.84
C LEU A 60 19.40 -2.33 14.53
N ILE A 61 18.13 -2.79 14.52
CA ILE A 61 17.25 -2.65 13.35
C ILE A 61 17.03 -1.17 13.02
N ASP A 62 16.76 -0.32 14.01
CA ASP A 62 16.53 1.10 13.77
C ASP A 62 17.79 1.79 13.18
N ILE A 63 19.00 1.44 13.64
CA ILE A 63 20.26 1.90 13.05
C ILE A 63 20.35 1.48 11.57
N VAL A 64 20.10 0.20 11.27
CA VAL A 64 20.15 -0.32 9.89
C VAL A 64 19.12 0.39 8.99
N LEU A 65 17.91 0.65 9.49
CA LEU A 65 16.87 1.35 8.73
C LEU A 65 17.28 2.80 8.43
N ILE A 66 17.83 3.52 9.40
CA ILE A 66 18.33 4.89 9.21
C ILE A 66 19.44 4.93 8.15
N ASP A 67 20.37 3.97 8.19
CA ASP A 67 21.47 3.90 7.22
C ASP A 67 20.97 3.62 5.80
N LEU A 68 20.00 2.72 5.65
CA LEU A 68 19.38 2.40 4.36
C LEU A 68 18.57 3.57 3.80
N GLU A 69 17.90 4.34 4.67
CA GLU A 69 17.16 5.54 4.29
C GLU A 69 18.10 6.66 3.82
N LYS A 70 19.17 6.92 4.58
CA LYS A 70 20.23 7.88 4.19
C LYS A 70 20.89 7.50 2.87
N SER A 71 21.08 6.20 2.66
CA SER A 71 21.64 5.64 1.43
C SER A 71 20.59 5.49 0.30
N LYS A 72 19.36 5.96 0.50
CA LYS A 72 18.23 5.93 -0.46
C LYS A 72 17.81 4.53 -0.95
N PHE A 73 18.18 3.47 -0.24
CA PHE A 73 17.68 2.12 -0.52
C PHE A 73 16.21 1.94 -0.11
N ILE A 74 15.77 2.72 0.88
CA ILE A 74 14.36 2.84 1.25
C ILE A 74 13.96 4.31 1.18
N ASN A 75 12.76 4.56 0.68
CA ASN A 75 12.20 5.91 0.57
C ASN A 75 10.68 5.81 0.61
N ASP A 76 10.09 6.15 1.76
CA ASP A 76 8.64 6.02 1.97
C ASP A 76 7.83 7.01 1.11
N LYS A 77 8.38 8.18 0.78
CA LYS A 77 7.77 9.15 -0.15
C LYS A 77 7.67 8.59 -1.57
N PHE A 78 8.79 8.05 -2.08
CA PHE A 78 8.78 7.40 -3.40
C PHE A 78 7.88 6.15 -3.41
N TYR A 79 7.91 5.38 -2.33
CA TYR A 79 7.06 4.21 -2.17
C TYR A 79 5.57 4.58 -2.21
N SER A 80 5.15 5.63 -1.50
CA SER A 80 3.74 6.05 -1.46
C SER A 80 3.25 6.49 -2.83
N GLU A 81 4.02 7.33 -3.53
CA GLU A 81 3.70 7.81 -4.88
C GLU A 81 3.59 6.66 -5.88
N SER A 82 4.58 5.76 -5.91
CA SER A 82 4.63 4.62 -6.83
C SER A 82 3.47 3.64 -6.59
N LYS A 83 3.16 3.32 -5.32
CA LYS A 83 2.04 2.45 -4.97
C LYS A 83 0.70 3.10 -5.30
N ALA A 84 0.52 4.37 -4.98
CA ALA A 84 -0.70 5.09 -5.29
C ALA A 84 -0.98 5.11 -6.80
N LYS A 85 0.03 5.43 -7.62
CA LYS A 85 -0.08 5.38 -9.09
C LYS A 85 -0.53 4.02 -9.60
N SER A 86 0.08 2.92 -9.12
CA SER A 86 -0.34 1.56 -9.49
C SER A 86 -1.77 1.24 -9.03
N MET A 87 -2.20 1.75 -7.88
CA MET A 87 -3.54 1.52 -7.34
C MET A 87 -4.61 2.31 -8.11
N ILE A 88 -4.32 3.55 -8.53
CA ILE A 88 -5.20 4.37 -9.38
C ILE A 88 -5.41 3.70 -10.74
N GLN A 89 -4.35 3.20 -11.36
CA GLN A 89 -4.44 2.46 -12.62
C GLN A 89 -5.40 1.26 -12.51
N LYS A 90 -5.49 0.64 -11.33
CA LYS A 90 -6.39 -0.47 -11.03
C LYS A 90 -7.81 -0.04 -10.61
N GLY A 91 -8.10 1.26 -10.56
CA GLY A 91 -9.38 1.84 -10.17
C GLY A 91 -9.65 1.86 -8.67
N ASN A 92 -8.63 1.91 -7.82
CA ASN A 92 -8.86 2.08 -6.38
C ASN A 92 -9.15 3.55 -6.06
N SER A 93 -10.11 3.79 -5.17
CA SER A 93 -10.39 5.13 -4.63
C SER A 93 -9.19 5.70 -3.86
N ILE A 94 -9.10 7.01 -3.77
CA ILE A 94 -8.16 7.76 -2.93
C ILE A 94 -8.23 7.30 -1.47
N ASN A 95 -9.42 7.13 -0.90
CA ASN A 95 -9.56 6.69 0.49
C ASN A 95 -8.97 5.28 0.73
N LYS A 96 -9.19 4.36 -0.22
CA LYS A 96 -8.58 3.01 -0.19
C LYS A 96 -7.06 3.05 -0.33
N ILE A 97 -6.53 3.96 -1.15
CA ILE A 97 -5.07 4.19 -1.26
C ILE A 97 -4.53 4.71 0.07
N ARG A 98 -5.16 5.72 0.65
CA ARG A 98 -4.82 6.28 1.95
C ARG A 98 -4.76 5.19 3.03
N ASN A 99 -5.82 4.41 3.18
CA ASN A 99 -5.90 3.33 4.17
C ASN A 99 -4.85 2.23 3.91
N TYR A 100 -4.55 1.93 2.64
CA TYR A 100 -3.48 1.00 2.29
C TYR A 100 -2.12 1.53 2.77
N LEU A 101 -1.80 2.80 2.51
CA LEU A 101 -0.52 3.42 2.90
C LEU A 101 -0.37 3.51 4.43
N ILE A 102 -1.45 3.87 5.15
CA ILE A 102 -1.49 3.81 6.63
C ILE A 102 -1.15 2.38 7.10
N GLY A 103 -1.76 1.36 6.49
CA GLY A 103 -1.47 -0.04 6.78
C GLY A 103 -0.04 -0.49 6.41
N LYS A 104 0.69 0.31 5.62
CA LYS A 104 2.13 0.14 5.35
C LYS A 104 3.02 0.97 6.25
N GLY A 105 2.47 1.69 7.23
CA GLY A 105 3.23 2.50 8.19
C GLY A 105 3.91 3.71 7.56
N ILE A 106 3.35 4.24 6.47
CA ILE A 106 3.82 5.48 5.85
C ILE A 106 3.39 6.66 6.72
N ASN A 107 4.25 7.66 6.86
CA ASN A 107 3.95 8.89 7.60
C ASN A 107 2.77 9.65 6.95
N ASP A 108 1.89 10.19 7.77
CA ASP A 108 0.74 10.99 7.36
C ASP A 108 1.12 12.16 6.44
N GLU A 109 2.29 12.77 6.61
CA GLU A 109 2.80 13.83 5.73
C GLU A 109 2.98 13.32 4.29
N PHE A 110 3.66 12.19 4.09
CA PHE A 110 3.84 11.61 2.75
C PHE A 110 2.52 11.11 2.16
N ILE A 111 1.59 10.64 2.99
CA ILE A 111 0.26 10.25 2.55
C ILE A 111 -0.49 11.48 2.05
N LYS A 112 -0.45 12.59 2.79
CA LYS A 112 -1.06 13.86 2.41
C LYS A 112 -0.49 14.39 1.10
N ASP A 113 0.84 14.50 0.99
CA ASP A 113 1.54 14.87 -0.25
C ASP A 113 1.08 14.01 -1.43
N THR A 114 0.98 12.69 -1.22
CA THR A 114 0.59 11.75 -2.28
C THR A 114 -0.85 12.00 -2.72
N VAL A 115 -1.78 12.23 -1.78
CA VAL A 115 -3.18 12.50 -2.08
C VAL A 115 -3.36 13.86 -2.76
N GLU A 116 -2.63 14.89 -2.32
CA GLU A 116 -2.66 16.21 -2.93
C GLU A 116 -2.21 16.14 -4.39
N LYS A 117 -1.08 15.48 -4.68
CA LYS A 117 -0.61 15.26 -6.06
C LYS A 117 -1.64 14.54 -6.94
N ILE A 118 -2.33 13.54 -6.40
CA ILE A 118 -3.37 12.81 -7.15
C ILE A 118 -4.51 13.76 -7.54
N ASN A 119 -4.93 14.62 -6.62
CA ASN A 119 -6.00 15.57 -6.86
C ASN A 119 -5.57 16.71 -7.79
N GLU A 120 -4.31 17.15 -7.71
CA GLU A 120 -3.71 18.13 -8.63
C GLU A 120 -3.63 17.57 -10.06
N ASP A 121 -3.23 16.30 -10.21
CA ASP A 121 -3.19 15.61 -11.50
C ASP A 121 -4.60 15.40 -12.08
N ASN A 122 -5.58 15.08 -11.23
CA ASN A 122 -6.97 14.87 -11.63
C ASN A 122 -7.95 15.03 -10.45
N SER A 123 -8.70 16.13 -10.44
CA SER A 123 -9.71 16.41 -9.41
C SER A 123 -10.87 15.40 -9.39
N ASP A 124 -11.18 14.77 -10.52
CA ASP A 124 -12.24 13.76 -10.68
C ASP A 124 -11.69 12.32 -10.57
N GLN A 125 -10.51 12.13 -9.98
CA GLN A 125 -9.83 10.83 -9.97
C GLN A 125 -10.70 9.69 -9.39
N ASP A 126 -11.48 9.95 -8.34
CA ASP A 126 -12.34 8.93 -7.73
C ASP A 126 -13.54 8.58 -8.62
N PHE A 127 -14.09 9.54 -9.37
CA PHE A 127 -15.12 9.28 -10.36
C PHE A 127 -14.63 8.30 -11.44
N PHE A 128 -13.48 8.59 -12.07
CA PHE A 128 -12.91 7.69 -13.08
C PHE A 128 -12.49 6.33 -12.50
N SER A 129 -12.02 6.30 -11.26
CA SER A 129 -11.69 5.04 -10.57
C SER A 129 -12.94 4.20 -10.32
N ALA A 130 -14.04 4.81 -9.89
CA ALA A 130 -15.32 4.12 -9.72
C ALA A 130 -15.85 3.56 -11.04
N ILE A 131 -15.74 4.30 -12.15
CA ILE A 131 -16.08 3.82 -13.49
C ILE A 131 -15.27 2.58 -13.89
N LYS A 132 -13.96 2.57 -13.63
CA LYS A 132 -13.10 1.40 -13.85
C LYS A 132 -13.56 0.19 -13.03
N ILE A 133 -14.00 0.40 -11.79
CA ILE A 133 -14.57 -0.66 -10.95
C ILE A 133 -15.90 -1.17 -11.51
N CYS A 134 -16.78 -0.27 -11.96
CA CYS A 134 -18.04 -0.64 -12.63
C CYS A 134 -17.78 -1.53 -13.84
N LYS A 135 -16.83 -1.17 -14.71
CA LYS A 135 -16.39 -1.99 -15.86
C LYS A 135 -15.88 -3.36 -15.40
N LYS A 136 -14.95 -3.38 -14.45
CA LYS A 136 -14.30 -4.63 -13.99
C LYS A 136 -15.25 -5.59 -13.28
N LYS A 137 -16.22 -5.07 -12.52
CA LYS A 137 -17.16 -5.85 -11.70
C LYS A 137 -18.52 -6.03 -12.34
N ARG A 138 -18.76 -5.43 -13.51
CA ARG A 138 -20.05 -5.44 -14.22
C ARG A 138 -21.20 -4.95 -13.33
N ILE A 139 -21.01 -3.78 -12.72
CA ILE A 139 -21.99 -3.14 -11.83
C ILE A 139 -22.37 -1.73 -12.32
N GLY A 140 -23.47 -1.19 -11.81
CA GLY A 140 -23.96 0.14 -12.16
C GLY A 140 -24.16 0.29 -13.67
N PRO A 141 -23.59 1.32 -14.32
CA PRO A 141 -23.78 1.57 -15.76
C PRO A 141 -23.17 0.48 -16.67
N ALA A 142 -22.33 -0.41 -16.12
CA ALA A 142 -21.83 -1.58 -16.84
C ALA A 142 -22.87 -2.71 -16.96
N ARG A 143 -23.98 -2.67 -16.20
CA ARG A 143 -25.06 -3.66 -16.27
C ARG A 143 -25.94 -3.47 -17.50
N VAL A 144 -26.83 -4.43 -17.71
CA VAL A 144 -28.02 -4.26 -18.55
C VAL A 144 -29.01 -3.36 -17.82
N GLU A 145 -29.70 -2.49 -18.55
CA GLU A 145 -30.53 -1.39 -18.02
C GLU A 145 -31.57 -1.87 -17.01
N ASP A 146 -32.36 -2.90 -17.38
CA ASP A 146 -33.41 -3.46 -16.55
C ASP A 146 -32.92 -3.96 -15.18
N ASN A 147 -31.66 -4.38 -15.10
CA ASN A 147 -31.05 -4.88 -13.87
C ASN A 147 -30.54 -3.78 -12.95
N ARG A 148 -30.37 -2.54 -13.42
CA ARG A 148 -29.76 -1.46 -12.63
C ARG A 148 -30.58 -1.14 -11.39
N ILE A 149 -31.90 -1.01 -11.53
CA ILE A 149 -32.82 -0.69 -10.44
C ILE A 149 -32.79 -1.80 -9.38
N LEU A 150 -32.82 -3.06 -9.80
CA LEU A 150 -32.80 -4.22 -8.91
C LEU A 150 -31.52 -4.30 -8.07
N PHE A 151 -30.37 -3.95 -8.65
CA PHE A 151 -29.06 -4.07 -8.00
C PHE A 151 -28.48 -2.76 -7.45
N TYR A 152 -29.18 -1.63 -7.57
CA TYR A 152 -28.68 -0.30 -7.21
C TYR A 152 -28.04 -0.26 -5.81
N LYS A 153 -28.77 -0.71 -4.78
CA LYS A 153 -28.27 -0.75 -3.39
C LYS A 153 -27.05 -1.65 -3.24
N LYS A 154 -27.03 -2.78 -3.93
CA LYS A 154 -25.91 -3.75 -3.90
C LYS A 154 -24.66 -3.16 -4.54
N ASP A 155 -24.83 -2.45 -5.64
CA ASP A 155 -23.74 -1.86 -6.41
C ASP A 155 -23.14 -0.65 -5.70
N ILE A 156 -23.96 0.23 -5.11
CA ILE A 156 -23.48 1.29 -4.21
C ILE A 156 -22.72 0.69 -3.02
N SER A 157 -23.26 -0.37 -2.40
CA SER A 157 -22.56 -1.04 -1.29
C SER A 157 -21.20 -1.62 -1.73
N LEU A 158 -21.07 -2.04 -2.99
CA LEU A 158 -19.79 -2.51 -3.53
C LEU A 158 -18.80 -1.35 -3.70
N LEU A 159 -19.25 -0.19 -4.19
CA LEU A 159 -18.40 1.01 -4.30
C LEU A 159 -17.97 1.51 -2.92
N ALA A 160 -18.89 1.59 -1.95
CA ALA A 160 -18.57 1.97 -0.58
C ALA A 160 -17.49 1.07 0.04
N ARG A 161 -17.60 -0.26 -0.12
CA ARG A 161 -16.54 -1.22 0.32
C ARG A 161 -15.22 -1.06 -0.43
N ASN A 162 -15.23 -0.42 -1.61
CA ASN A 162 -14.02 -0.08 -2.35
C ASN A 162 -13.48 1.32 -2.02
N GLY A 163 -14.09 2.02 -1.07
CA GLY A 163 -13.59 3.27 -0.51
C GLY A 163 -14.14 4.54 -1.15
N PHE A 164 -15.08 4.43 -2.10
CA PHE A 164 -15.74 5.59 -2.70
C PHE A 164 -16.76 6.19 -1.74
N ASP A 165 -16.85 7.52 -1.73
CA ASP A 165 -17.90 8.23 -1.01
C ASP A 165 -19.27 8.05 -1.70
N PHE A 166 -20.32 8.46 -1.01
CA PHE A 166 -21.69 8.30 -1.49
C PHE A 166 -22.00 9.16 -2.71
N GLU A 167 -21.51 10.40 -2.75
CA GLU A 167 -21.81 11.34 -3.84
C GLU A 167 -21.18 10.87 -5.15
N THR A 168 -19.90 10.48 -5.12
CA THR A 168 -19.19 9.87 -6.25
C THR A 168 -19.90 8.60 -6.70
N SER A 169 -20.28 7.73 -5.75
CA SER A 169 -20.97 6.48 -6.06
C SER A 169 -22.31 6.73 -6.74
N LYS A 170 -23.12 7.65 -6.22
CA LYS A 170 -24.40 8.04 -6.80
C LYS A 170 -24.21 8.63 -8.20
N LYS A 171 -23.29 9.59 -8.35
CA LYS A 171 -22.94 10.20 -9.64
C LYS A 171 -22.60 9.16 -10.71
N VAL A 172 -21.81 8.13 -10.36
CA VAL A 172 -21.48 7.03 -11.29
C VAL A 172 -22.67 6.11 -11.58
N MET A 173 -23.51 5.85 -10.57
CA MET A 173 -24.68 4.98 -10.72
C MET A 173 -25.78 5.62 -11.57
N ASP A 174 -25.82 6.94 -11.67
CA ASP A 174 -26.85 7.69 -12.39
C ASP A 174 -26.45 7.98 -13.86
N ILE A 175 -25.26 7.52 -14.32
CA ILE A 175 -24.79 7.71 -15.70
C ILE A 175 -25.64 6.91 -16.69
N GLU A 176 -26.00 7.52 -17.81
CA GLU A 176 -26.71 6.85 -18.90
C GLU A 176 -25.80 5.90 -19.67
N LYS A 177 -26.37 4.83 -20.22
CA LYS A 177 -25.59 3.76 -20.86
C LYS A 177 -24.67 4.27 -21.97
N ASP A 178 -25.18 5.16 -22.82
CA ASP A 178 -24.44 5.73 -23.95
C ASP A 178 -23.28 6.62 -23.50
N GLU A 179 -23.47 7.40 -22.43
CA GLU A 179 -22.42 8.22 -21.84
C GLU A 179 -21.33 7.35 -21.22
N TYR A 180 -21.72 6.32 -20.47
CA TYR A 180 -20.78 5.35 -19.91
C TYR A 180 -19.90 4.69 -20.98
N LEU A 181 -20.49 4.31 -22.12
CA LEU A 181 -19.73 3.71 -23.23
C LEU A 181 -18.71 4.70 -23.82
N LYS A 182 -19.06 5.98 -23.94
CA LYS A 182 -18.11 7.03 -24.35
C LYS A 182 -16.94 7.16 -23.38
N ILE A 183 -17.23 7.23 -22.07
CA ILE A 183 -16.20 7.35 -21.03
C ILE A 183 -15.27 6.14 -21.06
N ILE A 184 -15.81 4.92 -21.16
CA ILE A 184 -15.01 3.69 -21.16
C ILE A 184 -14.07 3.58 -22.37
N ASN A 185 -14.44 4.14 -23.51
CA ASN A 185 -13.60 4.14 -24.70
C ASN A 185 -12.40 5.10 -24.59
N LEU A 186 -12.44 6.03 -23.63
CA LEU A 186 -11.39 7.01 -23.37
C LEU A 186 -10.49 6.64 -22.16
N LEU A 187 -10.83 5.56 -21.43
CA LEU A 187 -10.16 5.10 -20.21
C LEU A 187 -9.31 3.83 -20.39
#